data_AF-A0A7H0LH14-F1
#
_entry.id   AF-A0A7H0LH14-F1
#
_cell.length_a   1.000
_cell.length_b   1.000
_cell.length_c   1.000
_cell.angle_alpha   90.00
_cell.angle_beta   90.00
_cell.angle_gamma   90.00
#
_symmetry.space_group_name_H-M   'P 1'
#
loop_
_entity.id
_entity.type
_entity.pdbx_description
1 polymer ?
#
loop_
_entity_poly.entity_id
_entity_poly.type
_entity_poly.pdbx_seq_one_letter_code
_entity_poly.pdbx_strand_id
1 'polypeptide(L)'
;MSDAALAADRDTGLVVIARGARYWPLAAPSLLAWVFLLSWSIIPILPDLCGPGGHFWTSVPASFEIALRINPLPPLFLSWLVMLCAMMLPLLHVPLMQVRAGGGTRRGDSAVLAFLIAYLAIWMAMIVPLVALTSLLRLATASSALAGPLIALGIAAAWQATPVKRHCLHRCGETPMPRSGFAHELAAARHGVMVAGACVGSCWALMALPFCFEGAPHLLVMAAVALLMLYERYGRASAYRGGQVGLIALAVIATGAGLLLL
;
A
#
# COMPACT_ATOMS: atom_id res chain seq x y z
N MET A 1 7.59 0.57 -38.62
CA MET A 1 7.67 1.06 -37.23
C MET A 1 8.74 2.14 -37.23
N SER A 2 8.35 3.41 -37.15
CA SER A 2 9.19 4.57 -37.51
C SER A 2 10.19 4.92 -36.41
N ASP A 3 11.39 5.38 -36.78
CA ASP A 3 12.46 5.87 -35.89
C ASP A 3 12.00 6.92 -34.87
N ALA A 4 10.91 7.64 -35.16
CA ALA A 4 10.27 8.57 -34.22
C ALA A 4 9.67 7.86 -32.99
N ALA A 5 9.18 6.62 -33.12
CA ALA A 5 8.68 5.82 -32.01
C ALA A 5 9.82 5.31 -31.10
N LEU A 6 10.97 4.98 -31.70
CA LEU A 6 12.18 4.56 -30.98
C LEU A 6 12.86 5.74 -30.26
N ALA A 7 12.85 6.93 -30.85
CA ALA A 7 13.35 8.15 -30.21
C ALA A 7 12.45 8.58 -29.04
N ALA A 8 11.13 8.53 -29.22
CA ALA A 8 10.18 8.77 -28.14
C ALA A 8 10.35 7.76 -27.00
N ASP A 9 10.58 6.48 -27.28
CA ASP A 9 10.82 5.45 -26.27
C ASP A 9 12.14 5.66 -25.49
N ARG A 10 13.21 6.08 -26.18
CA ARG A 10 14.53 6.37 -25.57
C ARG A 10 14.49 7.56 -24.62
N ASP A 11 13.81 8.65 -25.02
CA ASP A 11 13.60 9.81 -24.15
C ASP A 11 12.64 9.47 -22.99
N THR A 12 11.69 8.55 -23.22
CA THR A 12 10.77 8.04 -22.19
C THR A 12 11.49 7.20 -21.13
N GLY A 13 12.44 6.36 -21.53
CA GLY A 13 13.30 5.60 -20.61
C GLY A 13 14.19 6.50 -19.76
N LEU A 14 14.80 7.52 -20.36
CA LEU A 14 15.64 8.50 -19.65
C LEU A 14 14.87 9.30 -18.60
N VAL A 15 13.63 9.72 -18.88
CA VAL A 15 12.81 10.47 -17.90
C VAL A 15 12.34 9.58 -16.74
N VAL A 16 12.04 8.30 -16.98
CA VAL A 16 11.67 7.33 -15.93
C VAL A 16 12.88 7.00 -15.03
N ILE A 17 14.07 6.82 -15.63
CA ILE A 17 15.33 6.55 -14.93
C ILE A 17 15.91 7.82 -14.26
N ALA A 18 15.55 9.03 -14.71
CA ALA A 18 15.94 10.31 -14.08
C ALA A 18 14.98 10.80 -12.98
N ARG A 19 13.67 10.52 -13.07
CA ARG A 19 12.73 10.65 -11.93
C ARG A 19 12.99 9.66 -10.82
N GLY A 20 13.25 8.43 -11.22
CA GLY A 20 14.63 8.04 -11.28
C GLY A 20 15.51 8.14 -10.04
N ALA A 21 16.79 8.35 -10.27
CA ALA A 21 17.80 8.67 -9.27
C ALA A 21 17.37 9.58 -8.09
N ARG A 22 16.30 10.39 -8.21
CA ARG A 22 15.64 11.14 -7.13
C ARG A 22 14.84 10.30 -6.10
N TYR A 23 14.58 9.00 -6.32
CA TYR A 23 13.86 8.11 -5.38
C TYR A 23 14.74 7.43 -4.31
N TRP A 24 16.07 7.63 -4.35
CA TRP A 24 17.03 6.93 -3.49
C TRP A 24 16.78 7.02 -1.97
N PRO A 25 16.45 8.18 -1.36
CA PRO A 25 16.42 8.29 0.10
C PRO A 25 15.22 7.55 0.75
N LEU A 26 14.16 7.26 -0.02
CA LEU A 26 12.97 6.54 0.47
C LEU A 26 12.95 5.07 0.02
N ALA A 27 13.68 4.73 -1.04
CA ALA A 27 13.85 3.36 -1.48
C ALA A 27 14.64 2.53 -0.45
N ALA A 28 15.72 3.08 0.12
CA ALA A 28 16.53 2.37 1.11
C ALA A 28 15.73 1.90 2.36
N PRO A 29 14.95 2.75 3.06
CA PRO A 29 14.14 2.29 4.19
C PRO A 29 13.00 1.34 3.78
N SER A 30 12.41 1.50 2.58
CA SER A 30 11.41 0.56 2.06
C SER A 30 12.02 -0.82 1.76
N LEU A 31 13.19 -0.87 1.11
CA LEU A 31 13.93 -2.11 0.85
C LEU A 31 14.34 -2.77 2.16
N LEU A 32 14.79 -2.00 3.15
CA LEU A 32 15.11 -2.53 4.48
C LEU A 32 13.87 -3.11 5.17
N ALA A 33 12.70 -2.48 5.03
CA ALA A 33 11.44 -3.04 5.52
C ALA A 33 11.05 -4.34 4.78
N TRP A 34 11.28 -4.44 3.47
CA TRP A 34 11.09 -5.69 2.72
C TRP A 34 12.05 -6.79 3.17
N VAL A 35 13.34 -6.49 3.32
CA VAL A 35 14.34 -7.43 3.86
C VAL A 35 13.93 -7.87 5.26
N PHE A 36 13.43 -6.95 6.08
CA PHE A 36 12.94 -7.26 7.42
C PHE A 36 11.77 -8.23 7.37
N LEU A 37 10.72 -7.95 6.58
CA LEU A 37 9.58 -8.87 6.38
C LEU A 37 10.01 -10.25 5.87
N LEU A 38 10.99 -10.29 4.96
CA LEU A 38 11.56 -11.54 4.45
C LEU A 38 12.41 -12.25 5.49
N SER A 39 13.10 -11.54 6.38
CA SER A 39 13.96 -12.12 7.41
C SER A 39 13.19 -12.58 8.66
N TRP A 40 12.09 -11.88 8.98
CA TRP A 40 11.17 -12.21 10.07
C TRP A 40 10.45 -13.55 9.81
N SER A 41 10.51 -14.06 8.56
CA SER A 41 10.11 -15.41 8.14
C SER A 41 10.82 -16.57 8.82
N ILE A 42 11.98 -16.33 9.42
CA ILE A 42 12.83 -17.38 9.97
C ILE A 42 12.51 -17.63 11.46
N ILE A 43 11.69 -16.77 12.09
CA ILE A 43 11.37 -16.84 13.53
C ILE A 43 9.87 -17.18 13.71
N PRO A 44 9.49 -18.47 13.81
CA PRO A 44 8.09 -18.93 13.86
C PRO A 44 7.35 -18.63 15.19
N ILE A 45 7.92 -17.81 16.08
CA ILE A 45 7.47 -17.68 17.48
C ILE A 45 6.53 -16.48 17.67
N LEU A 46 6.49 -15.52 16.73
CA LEU A 46 5.57 -14.39 16.85
C LEU A 46 4.40 -14.50 15.87
N PRO A 47 3.16 -14.36 16.36
CA PRO A 47 1.98 -14.29 15.50
C PRO A 47 2.02 -13.00 14.67
N ASP A 48 2.16 -13.20 13.36
CA ASP A 48 2.30 -12.12 12.38
C ASP A 48 0.98 -11.84 11.67
N LEU A 49 0.59 -10.56 11.64
CA LEU A 49 -0.59 -10.09 10.92
C LEU A 49 -0.34 -9.97 9.41
N CYS A 50 0.89 -9.61 9.04
CA CYS A 50 1.31 -9.30 7.66
C CYS A 50 2.69 -9.94 7.32
N GLY A 51 3.06 -10.98 8.07
CA GLY A 51 4.27 -11.76 7.85
C GLY A 51 4.04 -12.96 6.94
N PRO A 52 5.12 -13.66 6.56
CA PRO A 52 5.14 -14.77 5.59
C PRO A 52 4.12 -15.89 5.83
N GLY A 53 3.72 -16.10 7.09
CA GLY A 53 2.78 -17.13 7.47
C GLY A 53 1.31 -16.70 7.46
N GLY A 54 1.01 -15.40 7.59
CA GLY A 54 -0.37 -14.91 7.77
C GLY A 54 -1.12 -15.52 8.97
N HIS A 55 -0.40 -16.16 9.91
CA HIS A 55 -0.95 -17.12 10.87
C HIS A 55 -1.87 -16.52 11.95
N PHE A 56 -1.85 -15.21 12.19
CA PHE A 56 -2.78 -14.62 13.17
C PHE A 56 -4.26 -14.79 12.75
N TRP A 57 -4.52 -14.85 11.45
CA TRP A 57 -5.87 -14.82 10.87
C TRP A 57 -6.63 -16.14 10.96
N THR A 58 -5.94 -17.27 11.11
CA THR A 58 -6.55 -18.60 11.20
C THR A 58 -7.18 -18.89 12.57
N SER A 59 -6.82 -18.13 13.60
CA SER A 59 -7.27 -18.31 14.99
C SER A 59 -8.51 -17.50 15.38
N VAL A 60 -9.04 -16.66 14.49
CA VAL A 60 -10.16 -15.73 14.79
C VAL A 60 -11.51 -16.39 15.10
N PRO A 61 -11.83 -17.66 14.74
CA PRO A 61 -13.07 -18.27 15.25
C PRO A 61 -13.04 -18.52 16.76
N ALA A 62 -11.84 -18.61 17.38
CA ALA A 62 -11.68 -18.86 18.80
C ALA A 62 -11.34 -17.55 19.54
N SER A 63 -12.41 -16.77 19.83
CA SER A 63 -12.45 -15.62 20.73
C SER A 63 -11.37 -14.54 20.53
N PHE A 64 -11.80 -13.35 20.10
CA PHE A 64 -11.00 -12.12 20.06
C PHE A 64 -10.21 -11.88 21.37
N GLU A 65 -10.78 -12.27 22.51
CA GLU A 65 -10.11 -12.20 23.82
C GLU A 65 -8.92 -13.17 23.96
N ILE A 66 -9.02 -14.39 23.43
CA ILE A 66 -7.92 -15.37 23.40
C ILE A 66 -6.84 -14.90 22.41
N ALA A 67 -7.25 -14.42 21.24
CA ALA A 67 -6.32 -13.85 20.26
C ALA A 67 -5.53 -12.65 20.83
N LEU A 68 -6.17 -11.74 21.56
CA LEU A 68 -5.53 -10.59 22.24
C LEU A 68 -4.67 -10.97 23.45
N ARG A 69 -4.99 -12.07 24.15
CA ARG A 69 -4.15 -12.58 25.24
C ARG A 69 -2.90 -13.29 24.72
N ILE A 70 -2.99 -13.94 23.56
CA ILE A 70 -1.88 -14.65 22.91
C ILE A 70 -1.01 -13.68 22.08
N ASN A 71 -1.61 -12.62 21.53
CA ASN A 71 -0.91 -11.58 20.76
C ASN A 71 -0.87 -10.27 21.52
N PRO A 72 0.28 -9.88 22.11
CA PRO A 72 0.40 -8.54 22.64
C PRO A 72 0.16 -7.52 21.51
N LEU A 73 -0.57 -6.45 21.79
CA LEU A 73 -0.87 -5.37 20.83
C LEU A 73 0.39 -4.79 20.13
N PRO A 74 1.55 -4.60 20.80
CA PRO A 74 2.74 -4.03 20.19
C PRO A 74 3.26 -4.74 18.92
N PRO A 75 3.47 -6.08 18.88
CA PRO A 75 3.90 -6.75 17.65
C PRO A 75 2.89 -6.70 16.51
N LEU A 76 1.58 -6.65 16.80
CA LEU A 76 0.55 -6.44 15.77
C LEU A 76 0.71 -5.06 15.11
N PHE A 77 0.87 -4.01 15.92
CA PHE A 77 1.10 -2.67 15.40
C PHE A 77 2.44 -2.54 14.69
N LEU A 78 3.48 -3.23 15.16
CA LEU A 78 4.81 -3.21 14.54
C LEU A 78 4.82 -3.91 13.18
N SER A 79 4.21 -5.10 13.05
CA SER A 79 4.12 -5.81 11.76
C SER A 79 3.33 -5.01 10.74
N TRP A 80 2.21 -4.40 11.15
CA TRP A 80 1.45 -3.49 10.31
C TRP A 80 2.26 -2.25 9.89
N LEU A 81 2.98 -1.61 10.84
CA LEU A 81 3.84 -0.47 10.55
C LEU A 81 4.95 -0.82 9.57
N VAL A 82 5.60 -1.98 9.72
CA VAL A 82 6.63 -2.46 8.79
C VAL A 82 6.03 -2.67 7.40
N MET A 83 4.86 -3.29 7.28
CA MET A 83 4.16 -3.45 6.01
C MET A 83 3.84 -2.11 5.35
N LEU A 84 3.31 -1.14 6.12
CA LEU A 84 3.05 0.22 5.63
C LEU A 84 4.34 0.88 5.13
N CYS A 85 5.44 0.76 5.86
CA CYS A 85 6.74 1.28 5.44
C CYS A 85 7.25 0.59 4.16
N ALA A 86 7.05 -0.72 4.03
CA ALA A 86 7.46 -1.47 2.85
C ALA A 86 6.70 -1.02 1.60
N MET A 87 5.38 -0.83 1.70
CA MET A 87 4.51 -0.60 0.54
C MET A 87 4.18 0.87 0.27
N MET A 88 3.93 1.68 1.30
CA MET A 88 3.41 3.05 1.15
C MET A 88 4.49 4.11 1.12
N LEU A 89 5.64 3.88 1.77
CA LEU A 89 6.75 4.83 1.78
C LEU A 89 7.26 5.19 0.36
N PRO A 90 7.37 4.24 -0.59
CA PRO A 90 7.72 4.57 -1.97
C PRO A 90 6.73 5.51 -2.66
N LEU A 91 5.45 5.54 -2.25
CA LEU A 91 4.44 6.39 -2.87
C LEU A 91 4.51 7.86 -2.39
N LEU A 92 5.23 8.14 -1.30
CA LEU A 92 5.27 9.45 -0.63
C LEU A 92 6.28 10.45 -1.20
N HIS A 93 7.01 10.08 -2.26
CA HIS A 93 8.11 10.91 -2.79
C HIS A 93 7.71 12.37 -3.17
N VAL A 94 6.69 12.57 -4.02
CA VAL A 94 6.19 13.88 -4.47
C VAL A 94 5.71 14.72 -3.29
N PRO A 95 4.79 14.24 -2.42
CA PRO A 95 4.31 15.07 -1.32
C PRO A 95 5.42 15.43 -0.33
N LEU A 96 6.40 14.54 -0.09
CA LEU A 96 7.56 14.86 0.74
C LEU A 96 8.45 15.95 0.13
N MET A 97 8.65 15.92 -1.19
CA MET A 97 9.38 16.97 -1.90
C MET A 97 8.67 18.32 -1.82
N GLN A 98 7.34 18.34 -1.89
CA GLN A 98 6.54 19.57 -1.73
C GLN A 98 6.68 20.16 -0.32
N VAL A 99 6.64 19.32 0.71
CA VAL A 99 6.83 19.74 2.12
C VAL A 99 8.24 20.32 2.35
N ARG A 100 9.28 19.66 1.78
CA ARG A 100 10.66 20.14 1.90
C ARG A 100 10.92 21.43 1.13
N ALA A 101 10.33 21.60 -0.06
CA ALA A 101 10.52 22.80 -0.87
C ALA A 101 9.98 24.08 -0.20
N GLY A 102 9.00 23.96 0.70
CA GLY A 102 8.39 25.09 1.38
C GLY A 102 9.13 25.60 2.63
N GLY A 103 10.19 24.94 3.10
CA GLY A 103 10.88 25.30 4.35
C GLY A 103 12.41 25.21 4.25
N GLY A 104 13.13 26.03 5.04
CA GLY A 104 14.60 25.89 5.20
C GLY A 104 14.99 24.55 5.83
N THR A 105 16.23 24.10 5.65
CA THR A 105 16.71 22.73 5.98
C THR A 105 16.19 22.17 7.31
N ARG A 106 16.39 22.90 8.42
CA ARG A 106 16.00 22.46 9.78
C ARG A 106 14.48 22.48 10.03
N ARG A 107 13.73 23.39 9.39
CA ARG A 107 12.26 23.45 9.45
C ARG A 107 11.60 22.46 8.49
N GLY A 108 12.31 22.07 7.43
CA GLY A 108 11.89 21.04 6.49
C GLY A 108 11.83 19.67 7.13
N ASP A 109 12.80 19.31 7.97
CA ASP A 109 12.82 18.00 8.63
C ASP A 109 11.69 17.84 9.66
N SER A 110 11.44 18.84 10.51
CA SER A 110 10.30 18.82 11.44
C SER A 110 8.96 18.76 10.71
N ALA A 111 8.81 19.48 9.59
CA ALA A 111 7.60 19.45 8.80
C ALA A 111 7.39 18.10 8.08
N VAL A 112 8.47 17.46 7.61
CA VAL A 112 8.43 16.10 7.08
C VAL A 112 8.01 15.12 8.17
N LEU A 113 8.54 15.24 9.38
CA LEU A 113 8.14 14.39 10.50
C LEU A 113 6.65 14.58 10.82
N ALA A 114 6.17 15.83 10.89
CA ALA A 114 4.75 16.13 11.11
C ALA A 114 3.85 15.54 10.01
N PHE A 115 4.27 15.62 8.75
CA PHE A 115 3.58 14.99 7.62
C PHE A 115 3.52 13.46 7.78
N LEU A 116 4.65 12.82 8.09
CA LEU A 116 4.75 11.37 8.24
C LEU A 116 3.91 10.86 9.42
N ILE A 117 3.94 11.55 10.56
CA ILE A 117 3.12 11.21 11.74
C ILE A 117 1.64 11.28 11.38
N ALA A 118 1.20 12.37 10.75
CA ALA A 118 -0.20 12.51 10.36
C ALA A 118 -0.64 11.45 9.33
N TYR A 119 0.23 11.14 8.36
CA TYR A 119 -0.02 10.12 7.34
C TYR A 119 -0.12 8.72 7.95
N LEU A 120 0.85 8.36 8.80
CA LEU A 120 0.89 7.06 9.46
C LEU A 120 -0.28 6.91 10.43
N ALA A 121 -0.65 7.93 11.19
CA ALA A 121 -1.78 7.86 12.13
C ALA A 121 -3.09 7.41 11.46
N ILE A 122 -3.37 7.91 10.25
CA ILE A 122 -4.56 7.51 9.48
C ILE A 122 -4.46 6.06 9.01
N TRP A 123 -3.29 5.64 8.51
CA TRP A 123 -3.08 4.26 8.11
C TRP A 123 -3.09 3.28 9.31
N MET A 124 -2.62 3.71 10.47
CA MET A 124 -2.73 2.95 11.71
C MET A 124 -4.20 2.78 12.09
N ALA A 125 -5.05 3.80 11.92
CA ALA A 125 -6.48 3.67 12.16
C ALA A 125 -7.17 2.71 11.17
N MET A 126 -6.65 2.60 9.94
CA MET A 126 -7.20 1.71 8.90
C MET A 126 -7.02 0.22 9.19
N ILE A 127 -6.14 -0.17 10.12
CA ILE A 127 -5.99 -1.58 10.51
C ILE A 127 -7.33 -2.16 11.00
N VAL A 128 -8.11 -1.38 11.78
CA VAL A 128 -9.37 -1.83 12.38
C VAL A 128 -10.44 -2.16 11.33
N PRO A 129 -10.82 -1.24 10.42
CA PRO A 129 -11.83 -1.54 9.40
C PRO A 129 -11.38 -2.60 8.40
N LEU A 130 -10.09 -2.62 8.01
CA LEU A 130 -9.59 -3.70 7.15
C LEU A 130 -9.72 -5.03 7.85
N VAL A 131 -9.36 -5.09 9.14
CA VAL A 131 -9.43 -6.32 9.91
C VAL A 131 -10.85 -6.82 10.11
N ALA A 132 -11.77 -5.91 10.44
CA ALA A 132 -13.19 -6.24 10.56
C ALA A 132 -13.76 -6.78 9.24
N LEU A 133 -13.43 -6.13 8.12
CA LEU A 133 -13.94 -6.51 6.80
C LEU A 133 -13.45 -7.89 6.37
N THR A 134 -12.16 -8.16 6.49
CA THR A 134 -11.58 -9.45 6.09
C THR A 134 -12.01 -10.58 7.02
N SER A 135 -12.19 -10.30 8.32
CA SER A 135 -12.75 -11.26 9.28
C SER A 135 -14.19 -11.65 8.92
N LEU A 136 -15.03 -10.66 8.61
CA LEU A 136 -16.42 -10.91 8.22
C LEU A 136 -16.50 -11.71 6.90
N LEU A 137 -15.66 -11.35 5.93
CA LEU A 137 -15.59 -12.07 4.66
C LEU A 137 -15.20 -13.54 4.85
N ARG A 138 -14.25 -13.83 5.73
CA ARG A 138 -13.85 -15.19 6.09
C ARG A 138 -14.95 -15.96 6.79
N LEU A 139 -15.63 -15.34 7.75
CA LEU A 139 -16.75 -15.99 8.44
C LEU A 139 -17.89 -16.35 7.46
N ALA A 140 -18.18 -15.46 6.51
CA ALA A 140 -19.16 -15.69 5.46
C ALA A 140 -18.74 -16.76 4.43
N THR A 141 -17.43 -17.01 4.29
CA THR A 141 -16.87 -17.96 3.30
C THR A 141 -16.20 -19.18 3.94
N ALA A 142 -16.47 -19.44 5.22
CA ALA A 142 -15.83 -20.51 5.99
C ALA A 142 -16.01 -21.92 5.38
N SER A 143 -17.01 -22.10 4.53
CA SER A 143 -17.29 -23.35 3.82
C SER A 143 -16.35 -23.63 2.64
N SER A 144 -15.57 -22.65 2.17
CA SER A 144 -14.65 -22.85 1.04
C SER A 144 -13.43 -21.93 1.10
N ALA A 145 -12.24 -22.53 1.03
CA ALA A 145 -10.98 -21.80 1.07
C ALA A 145 -10.80 -20.80 -0.10
N LEU A 146 -11.47 -21.04 -1.23
CA LEU A 146 -11.35 -20.22 -2.44
C LEU A 146 -12.37 -19.08 -2.53
N ALA A 147 -13.54 -19.15 -1.86
CA ALA A 147 -14.57 -18.12 -2.03
C ALA A 147 -14.14 -16.77 -1.47
N GLY A 148 -13.47 -16.72 -0.31
CA GLY A 148 -12.95 -15.48 0.27
C GLY A 148 -12.01 -14.72 -0.68
N PRO A 149 -10.92 -15.35 -1.15
CA PRO A 149 -10.02 -14.76 -2.15
C PRO A 149 -10.72 -14.31 -3.43
N LEU A 150 -11.63 -15.12 -3.99
CA LEU A 150 -12.33 -14.78 -5.23
C LEU A 150 -13.26 -13.58 -5.06
N ILE A 151 -13.97 -13.49 -3.94
CA ILE A 151 -14.81 -12.32 -3.63
C ILE A 151 -13.95 -11.07 -3.44
N ALA A 152 -12.83 -11.18 -2.71
CA ALA A 152 -11.90 -10.06 -2.53
C ALA A 152 -11.30 -9.57 -3.86
N LEU A 153 -10.92 -10.49 -4.75
CA LEU A 153 -10.50 -10.18 -6.11
C LEU A 153 -11.60 -9.48 -6.90
N GLY A 154 -12.84 -9.96 -6.80
CA GLY A 154 -14.01 -9.34 -7.43
C GLY A 154 -14.26 -7.91 -6.94
N ILE A 155 -14.19 -7.68 -5.62
CA ILE A 155 -14.31 -6.35 -5.01
C ILE A 155 -13.17 -5.45 -5.47
N ALA A 156 -11.93 -5.94 -5.47
CA ALA A 156 -10.78 -5.18 -5.94
C ALA A 156 -10.93 -4.82 -7.43
N ALA A 157 -11.37 -5.74 -8.28
CA ALA A 157 -11.59 -5.50 -9.70
C ALA A 157 -12.74 -4.50 -9.95
N ALA A 158 -13.83 -4.60 -9.19
CA ALA A 158 -14.91 -3.63 -9.24
C ALA A 158 -14.40 -2.24 -8.80
N TRP A 159 -13.63 -2.17 -7.70
CA TRP A 159 -13.05 -0.93 -7.20
C TRP A 159 -12.10 -0.30 -8.22
N GLN A 160 -11.31 -1.10 -8.92
CA GLN A 160 -10.38 -0.68 -9.99
C GLN A 160 -11.09 0.09 -11.12
N ALA A 161 -12.32 -0.29 -11.44
CA ALA A 161 -13.10 0.35 -12.50
C ALA A 161 -13.83 1.63 -12.04
N THR A 162 -13.85 1.94 -10.74
CA THR A 162 -14.65 3.06 -10.23
C THR A 162 -14.04 4.44 -10.55
N PRO A 163 -14.88 5.45 -10.86
CA PRO A 163 -14.43 6.83 -11.00
C PRO A 163 -13.93 7.40 -9.66
N VAL A 164 -14.43 6.87 -8.54
CA VAL A 164 -14.01 7.25 -7.18
C VAL A 164 -12.52 6.93 -6.99
N LYS A 165 -12.09 5.70 -7.33
CA LYS A 165 -10.67 5.35 -7.27
C LYS A 165 -9.81 6.28 -8.10
N ARG A 166 -10.23 6.59 -9.33
CA ARG A 166 -9.52 7.52 -10.22
C ARG A 166 -9.34 8.90 -9.59
N HIS A 167 -10.41 9.43 -9.00
CA HIS A 167 -10.39 10.72 -8.32
C HIS A 167 -9.44 10.71 -7.12
N CYS A 168 -9.49 9.66 -6.30
CA CYS A 168 -8.58 9.46 -5.18
C CYS A 168 -7.12 9.41 -5.65
N LEU A 169 -6.80 8.60 -6.67
CA LEU A 169 -5.45 8.44 -7.21
C LEU A 169 -4.86 9.77 -7.72
N HIS A 170 -5.68 10.55 -8.45
CA HIS A 170 -5.31 11.89 -8.91
C HIS A 170 -5.03 12.83 -7.75
N ARG A 171 -5.91 12.86 -6.74
CA ARG A 171 -5.67 13.66 -5.53
C ARG A 171 -4.41 13.23 -4.78
N CYS A 172 -4.12 11.93 -4.65
CA CYS A 172 -2.89 11.49 -4.00
C CYS A 172 -1.63 12.05 -4.69
N GLY A 173 -1.61 12.10 -6.02
CA GLY A 173 -0.46 12.56 -6.80
C GLY A 173 -0.32 14.07 -6.89
N GLU A 174 -1.44 14.79 -6.93
CA GLU A 174 -1.46 16.22 -7.29
C GLU A 174 -1.90 17.16 -6.18
N THR A 175 -2.25 16.66 -4.98
CA THR A 175 -2.64 17.54 -3.87
C THR A 175 -1.50 18.51 -3.59
N PRO A 176 -1.68 19.83 -3.76
CA PRO A 176 -0.65 20.79 -3.38
C PRO A 176 -0.63 20.93 -1.86
N MET A 177 0.54 21.26 -1.32
CA MET A 177 0.64 21.65 0.09
C MET A 177 -0.22 22.90 0.34
N PRO A 178 -1.11 22.92 1.35
CA PRO A 178 -1.89 24.09 1.66
C PRO A 178 -1.00 25.29 1.96
N ARG A 179 -1.27 26.43 1.32
CA ARG A 179 -0.72 27.71 1.78
C ARG A 179 -1.42 28.05 3.09
N SER A 180 -0.69 27.99 4.19
CA SER A 180 -1.21 28.32 5.51
C SER A 180 -0.40 29.47 6.09
N GLY A 181 -1.07 30.44 6.73
CA GLY A 181 -0.41 31.45 7.56
C GLY A 181 0.06 30.93 8.93
N PHE A 182 -0.15 29.65 9.21
CA PHE A 182 0.27 28.97 10.44
C PHE A 182 1.68 28.38 10.31
N ALA A 183 2.21 27.82 11.40
CA ALA A 183 3.51 27.12 11.40
C ALA A 183 3.58 26.07 10.27
N HIS A 184 4.70 26.04 9.54
CA HIS A 184 4.97 25.15 8.40
C HIS A 184 4.66 23.67 8.70
N GLU A 185 4.89 23.24 9.94
CA GLU A 185 4.61 21.89 10.43
C GLU A 185 3.11 21.55 10.45
N LEU A 186 2.25 22.48 10.80
CA LEU A 186 0.79 22.27 10.78
C LEU A 186 0.26 22.16 9.35
N ALA A 187 0.80 22.98 8.44
CA ALA A 187 0.48 22.86 7.01
C ALA A 187 0.91 21.49 6.46
N ALA A 188 2.08 21.00 6.89
CA ALA A 188 2.59 19.69 6.50
C ALA A 188 1.76 18.55 7.11
N ALA A 189 1.34 18.65 8.38
CA ALA A 189 0.43 17.68 9.00
C ALA A 189 -0.92 17.61 8.28
N ARG A 190 -1.53 18.76 7.97
CA ARG A 190 -2.78 18.84 7.17
C ARG A 190 -2.60 18.24 5.78
N HIS A 191 -1.45 18.50 5.15
CA HIS A 191 -1.10 17.88 3.89
C HIS A 191 -1.01 16.34 4.01
N GLY A 192 -0.39 15.84 5.08
CA GLY A 192 -0.34 14.41 5.41
C GLY A 192 -1.72 13.79 5.53
N VAL A 193 -2.65 14.45 6.22
CA VAL A 193 -4.05 13.99 6.37
C VAL A 193 -4.76 13.87 5.02
N MET A 194 -4.65 14.88 4.16
CA MET A 194 -5.31 14.86 2.85
C MET A 194 -4.72 13.79 1.93
N VAL A 195 -3.39 13.67 1.90
CA VAL A 195 -2.71 12.65 1.08
C VAL A 195 -3.06 11.25 1.59
N ALA A 196 -3.08 11.03 2.91
CA ALA A 196 -3.47 9.75 3.49
C ALA A 196 -4.91 9.38 3.18
N GLY A 197 -5.87 10.28 3.37
CA GLY A 197 -7.28 10.03 3.06
C GLY A 197 -7.51 9.67 1.59
N ALA A 198 -6.84 10.38 0.67
CA ALA A 198 -6.86 10.03 -0.74
C ALA A 198 -6.22 8.66 -1.00
N CYS A 199 -5.07 8.35 -0.36
CA CYS A 199 -4.37 7.08 -0.55
C CYS A 199 -5.21 5.90 -0.03
N VAL A 200 -5.88 6.06 1.11
CA VAL A 200 -6.81 5.08 1.63
C VAL A 200 -7.95 4.85 0.64
N GLY A 201 -8.56 5.92 0.13
CA GLY A 201 -9.61 5.82 -0.89
C GLY A 201 -9.17 5.08 -2.15
N SER A 202 -7.95 5.27 -2.64
CA SER A 202 -7.49 4.57 -3.84
C SER A 202 -7.06 3.12 -3.57
N CYS A 203 -6.44 2.85 -2.42
CA CYS A 203 -5.68 1.63 -2.18
C CYS A 203 -6.34 0.63 -1.21
N TRP A 204 -7.41 0.99 -0.48
CA TRP A 204 -7.97 0.13 0.58
C TRP A 204 -8.35 -1.28 0.08
N ALA A 205 -9.02 -1.38 -1.07
CA ALA A 205 -9.47 -2.67 -1.61
C ALA A 205 -8.30 -3.56 -2.04
N LEU A 206 -7.23 -2.95 -2.56
CA LEU A 206 -6.00 -3.67 -2.90
C LEU A 206 -5.23 -4.09 -1.65
N MET A 207 -5.21 -3.27 -0.60
CA MET A 207 -4.61 -3.63 0.70
C MET A 207 -5.38 -4.73 1.43
N ALA A 208 -6.68 -4.88 1.20
CA ALA A 208 -7.45 -5.98 1.77
C ALA A 208 -7.09 -7.34 1.13
N LEU A 209 -6.57 -7.33 -0.10
CA LEU A 209 -6.34 -8.53 -0.90
C LEU A 209 -5.34 -9.52 -0.27
N PRO A 210 -4.14 -9.11 0.20
CA PRO A 210 -3.19 -10.05 0.80
C PRO A 210 -3.74 -10.79 2.02
N PHE A 211 -4.64 -10.17 2.79
CA PHE A 211 -5.25 -10.78 3.97
C PHE A 211 -6.15 -11.99 3.65
N CYS A 212 -6.56 -12.14 2.40
CA CYS A 212 -7.34 -13.29 1.95
C CYS A 212 -6.45 -14.49 1.57
N PHE A 213 -5.14 -14.33 1.41
CA PHE A 213 -4.21 -15.40 1.05
C PHE A 213 -3.37 -15.81 2.27
N GLU A 214 -3.06 -17.10 2.37
CA GLU A 214 -2.29 -17.70 3.46
C GLU A 214 -1.02 -18.36 2.94
N GLY A 215 0.04 -18.40 3.74
CA GLY A 215 1.31 -19.02 3.38
C GLY A 215 2.06 -18.30 2.25
N ALA A 216 2.77 -19.06 1.41
CA ALA A 216 3.59 -18.52 0.31
C ALA A 216 2.89 -17.48 -0.61
N PRO A 217 1.60 -17.64 -1.01
CA PRO A 217 0.95 -16.65 -1.86
C PRO A 217 0.69 -15.31 -1.15
N HIS A 218 0.66 -15.24 0.18
CA HIS A 218 0.44 -13.98 0.91
C HIS A 218 1.48 -12.91 0.54
N LEU A 219 2.76 -13.25 0.64
CA LEU A 219 3.86 -12.35 0.31
C LEU A 219 3.90 -12.00 -1.18
N LEU A 220 3.63 -12.97 -2.06
CA LEU A 220 3.60 -12.74 -3.51
C LEU A 220 2.49 -11.77 -3.89
N VAL A 221 1.28 -11.95 -3.33
CA VAL A 221 0.15 -11.06 -3.54
C VAL A 221 0.44 -9.68 -2.97
N MET A 222 1.04 -9.60 -1.79
CA MET A 222 1.49 -8.33 -1.20
C MET A 222 2.47 -7.61 -2.15
N ALA A 223 3.53 -8.29 -2.62
CA ALA A 223 4.49 -7.69 -3.55
C ALA A 223 3.84 -7.25 -4.86
N ALA A 224 2.97 -8.08 -5.45
CA ALA A 224 2.25 -7.75 -6.67
C ALA A 224 1.34 -6.52 -6.49
N VAL A 225 0.65 -6.42 -5.35
CA VAL A 225 -0.18 -5.28 -5.00
C VAL A 225 0.66 -4.01 -4.82
N ALA A 226 1.82 -4.07 -4.14
CA ALA A 226 2.73 -2.92 -4.03
C ALA A 226 3.17 -2.40 -5.39
N LEU A 227 3.58 -3.32 -6.28
CA LEU A 227 4.00 -2.97 -7.64
C LEU A 227 2.85 -2.36 -8.45
N LEU A 228 1.64 -2.90 -8.31
CA LEU A 228 0.45 -2.34 -8.96
C LEU A 228 0.15 -0.93 -8.46
N MET A 229 0.19 -0.69 -7.15
CA MET A 229 0.00 0.64 -6.56
C MET A 229 1.07 1.63 -7.02
N LEU A 230 2.32 1.20 -7.11
CA LEU A 230 3.42 2.00 -7.64
C LEU A 230 3.17 2.33 -9.12
N TYR A 231 2.85 1.33 -9.93
CA TYR A 231 2.56 1.53 -11.35
C TYR A 231 1.39 2.50 -11.56
N GLU A 232 0.31 2.37 -10.79
CA GLU A 232 -0.84 3.29 -10.88
C GLU A 232 -0.49 4.71 -10.44
N ARG A 233 0.34 4.86 -9.39
CA ARG A 233 0.71 6.16 -8.84
C ARG A 233 1.65 6.94 -9.75
N TYR A 234 2.53 6.25 -10.45
CA TYR A 234 3.57 6.86 -11.29
C TYR A 234 3.30 6.72 -12.79
N GLY A 235 2.31 5.90 -13.17
CA GLY A 235 1.83 5.73 -14.54
C GLY A 235 1.22 7.02 -15.10
N ARG A 236 1.34 7.20 -16.43
CA ARG A 236 1.00 8.45 -17.13
C ARG A 236 -0.47 8.85 -16.94
N ALA A 237 -0.70 10.12 -16.57
CA ALA A 237 -2.05 10.71 -16.47
C ALA A 237 -2.80 10.79 -17.82
N SER A 238 -2.10 10.82 -18.96
CA SER A 238 -2.72 10.99 -20.29
C SER A 238 -3.33 9.71 -20.88
N ALA A 239 -3.12 8.55 -20.26
CA ALA A 239 -3.68 7.28 -20.69
C ALA A 239 -4.18 6.53 -19.47
N TYR A 240 -5.32 6.96 -18.90
CA TYR A 240 -6.00 6.21 -17.83
C TYR A 240 -6.56 4.89 -18.40
N ARG A 241 -5.65 3.96 -18.71
CA ARG A 241 -5.84 2.51 -18.82
C ARG A 241 -5.65 1.84 -17.44
N GLY A 242 -5.55 2.63 -16.36
CA GLY A 242 -5.29 2.13 -14.99
C GLY A 242 -6.28 1.04 -14.56
N GLY A 243 -7.56 1.20 -14.88
CA GLY A 243 -8.57 0.16 -14.64
C GLY A 243 -8.31 -1.14 -15.43
N GLN A 244 -7.82 -1.05 -16.67
CA GLN A 244 -7.51 -2.22 -17.50
C GLN A 244 -6.24 -2.95 -17.03
N VAL A 245 -5.17 -2.21 -16.69
CA VAL A 245 -3.93 -2.81 -16.17
C VAL A 245 -4.16 -3.40 -14.77
N GLY A 246 -4.94 -2.73 -13.93
CA GLY A 246 -5.35 -3.27 -12.63
C GLY A 246 -6.18 -4.54 -12.77
N LEU A 247 -7.10 -4.61 -13.74
CA LEU A 247 -7.84 -5.83 -14.05
C LEU A 247 -6.94 -6.96 -14.54
N ILE A 248 -6.00 -6.68 -15.44
CA ILE A 248 -5.05 -7.68 -15.95
C ILE A 248 -4.16 -8.20 -14.82
N ALA A 249 -3.62 -7.31 -13.98
CA ALA A 249 -2.82 -7.70 -12.83
C ALA A 249 -3.62 -8.57 -11.84
N LEU A 250 -4.88 -8.22 -11.56
CA LEU A 250 -5.77 -9.03 -10.73
C LEU A 250 -6.09 -10.38 -11.36
N ALA A 251 -6.29 -10.46 -12.68
CA ALA A 251 -6.50 -11.71 -13.38
C ALA A 251 -5.27 -12.63 -13.34
N VAL A 252 -4.06 -12.05 -13.44
CA VAL A 252 -2.79 -12.78 -13.27
C VAL A 252 -2.62 -13.27 -11.82
N ILE A 253 -2.97 -12.45 -10.83
CA ILE A 253 -2.95 -12.87 -9.42
C ILE A 253 -3.95 -14.01 -9.18
N ALA A 254 -5.16 -13.92 -9.75
CA ALA A 254 -6.19 -14.94 -9.62
C ALA A 254 -5.77 -16.29 -10.22
N THR A 255 -5.14 -16.26 -11.40
CA THR A 255 -4.66 -17.47 -12.09
C THR A 255 -3.43 -18.07 -11.40
N GLY A 256 -2.47 -17.25 -10.97
CA GLY A 256 -1.30 -17.70 -10.24
C GLY A 256 -1.63 -18.29 -8.87
N ALA A 257 -2.55 -17.65 -8.13
CA ALA A 257 -2.98 -18.17 -6.83
C ALA A 257 -3.86 -19.42 -6.95
N GLY A 258 -4.71 -19.51 -7.98
CA GLY A 258 -5.47 -20.73 -8.27
C GLY A 258 -4.57 -21.92 -8.60
N LEU A 259 -3.46 -21.70 -9.28
CA LEU A 259 -2.47 -22.74 -9.59
C LEU A 259 -1.64 -23.17 -8.37
N LEU A 260 -1.42 -22.27 -7.41
CA LEU A 260 -0.67 -22.55 -6.16
C LEU A 260 -1.53 -23.21 -5.06
N LEU A 261 -2.86 -23.20 -5.21
CA LEU A 261 -3.82 -23.78 -4.27
C LEU A 261 -4.39 -25.12 -4.74
N LEU A 262 -4.04 -25.57 -5.96
CA LEU A 262 -4.35 -26.89 -6.54
C LEU A 262 -3.17 -27.85 -6.32
#